data_AF-A0A557NV27-F1
#
_entry.id   AF-A0A557NV27-F1
#
_cell.length_a   1.000
_cell.length_b   1.000
_cell.length_c   1.000
_cell.angle_alpha   90.00
_cell.angle_beta   90.00
_cell.angle_gamma   90.00
#
_symmetry.space_group_name_H-M   'P 1'
#
loop_
_entity.id
_entity.type
_entity.pdbx_description
1 polymer ?
#
loop_
_entity_poly.entity_id
_entity_poly.type
_entity_poly.pdbx_seq_one_letter_code
_entity_poly.pdbx_strand_id
1 'polypeptide(L)'
;MLSSFEVFPYMFKLVSILVLFFTVVSHSIAAEDENLHQNIRVGVVGEQPSIESLDDIVVNRDLDLSHKYISSIFSQLGRHSSLYYFSSYDELFHALSTHQIDLAYGAYGSKYLTANLVESKTVYQKLTTVWSKEQDFYHISEGRWGCVDGSIFCEKLEKEEGRNVIKAPNFLTLWQMLKNGSLDAIASSYTNVAFNYNKLSEVFGFIKVLPKKDIEDVRFIASKDHIRLINSLNNAIEISKGMYGNKDSYQSISELLLSIGNDKYEIKYSVPFDSYPFFYVHDTGSVDGYLVDMFSYMEKHTGIKLTYVPLKSDRSAVDLIDTGEVDVVPVVKSFIKDNRQNHAYSNPFFSFKFVALYKEANDFGKPAHEEETGVLFSDSKTYRQAKTMLFGDKSKTYVSIDAMLEDLNKSVIKKAYIRDGLVGYSLTQQERNQYFVDRDDTVELIISMVLGKDNKDIKKLFNIMSSNIDHEKVENFKTKYTPFSLTYGYDKQVTNIIFVLGSILVMLLIYVIRLRYKTLKIKVQYQEETAQKTKTDIDFLQNVIDAIPGAVRIYNESLQPVMSNIGEDDSLKDLIHKIESSDEIAFVLQSGQTKWGEITLDNRVWRCIYTQST
;
A
#
# COMPACT_ATOMS: atom_id res chain seq x y z
N MET A 1 110.27 4.44 0.91
CA MET A 1 109.24 4.41 -0.16
C MET A 1 108.26 3.29 0.19
N LEU A 2 106.99 3.66 0.32
CA LEU A 2 105.78 2.81 0.43
C LEU A 2 105.61 1.90 1.66
N SER A 3 104.79 2.42 2.56
CA SER A 3 103.97 1.74 3.57
C SER A 3 102.69 1.14 2.96
N SER A 4 101.98 0.36 3.80
CA SER A 4 100.54 0.05 3.85
C SER A 4 100.04 -1.25 3.21
N PHE A 5 99.79 -2.26 4.07
CA PHE A 5 98.79 -3.31 3.86
C PHE A 5 98.26 -3.81 5.23
N GLU A 6 97.31 -3.09 5.81
CA GLU A 6 96.47 -3.54 6.93
C GLU A 6 95.02 -3.06 6.72
N VAL A 7 94.27 -3.64 5.77
CA VAL A 7 92.82 -3.36 5.62
C VAL A 7 92.02 -4.60 5.20
N PHE A 8 92.41 -5.81 5.62
CA PHE A 8 91.68 -7.03 5.22
C PHE A 8 90.63 -7.56 6.24
N PRO A 9 90.75 -7.41 7.57
CA PRO A 9 89.76 -7.99 8.49
C PRO A 9 88.50 -7.12 8.73
N TYR A 10 88.52 -5.84 8.34
CA TYR A 10 87.37 -4.93 8.52
C TYR A 10 86.35 -5.01 7.37
N MET A 11 86.78 -5.29 6.14
CA MET A 11 85.89 -5.42 4.99
C MET A 11 84.96 -6.64 5.10
N PHE A 12 85.44 -7.75 5.66
CA PHE A 12 84.60 -8.95 5.84
C PHE A 12 83.51 -8.75 6.90
N LYS A 13 83.79 -8.02 7.99
CA LYS A 13 82.78 -7.69 9.01
C LYS A 13 81.73 -6.71 8.48
N LEU A 14 82.13 -5.74 7.66
CA LEU A 14 81.20 -4.79 7.02
C LEU A 14 80.27 -5.48 6.02
N VAL A 15 80.79 -6.42 5.22
CA VAL A 15 79.97 -7.20 4.28
C VAL A 15 79.00 -8.13 5.02
N SER A 16 79.43 -8.79 6.11
CA SER A 16 78.52 -9.61 6.93
C SER A 16 77.42 -8.81 7.63
N ILE A 17 77.72 -7.59 8.10
CA ILE A 17 76.73 -6.68 8.68
C ILE A 17 75.77 -6.16 7.60
N LEU A 18 76.26 -5.85 6.39
CA LEU A 18 75.40 -5.42 5.27
C LEU A 18 74.49 -6.55 4.78
N VAL A 19 74.97 -7.80 4.74
CA VAL A 19 74.15 -8.96 4.36
C VAL A 19 73.11 -9.28 5.43
N LEU A 20 73.42 -9.14 6.72
CA LEU A 20 72.45 -9.24 7.81
C LEU A 20 71.42 -8.09 7.79
N PHE A 21 71.83 -6.87 7.46
CA PHE A 21 70.90 -5.76 7.28
C PHE A 21 70.00 -5.98 6.06
N PHE A 22 70.54 -6.46 4.94
CA PHE A 22 69.73 -6.78 3.77
C PHE A 22 68.82 -7.97 4.02
N THR A 23 69.21 -9.03 4.73
CA THR A 23 68.30 -10.14 5.04
C THR A 23 67.22 -9.77 6.05
N VAL A 24 67.50 -8.90 7.04
CA VAL A 24 66.50 -8.38 7.97
C VAL A 24 65.55 -7.40 7.28
N VAL A 25 66.05 -6.52 6.40
CA VAL A 25 65.22 -5.63 5.58
C VAL A 25 64.43 -6.43 4.54
N SER A 26 64.99 -7.51 3.99
CA SER A 26 64.29 -8.40 3.06
C SER A 26 63.26 -9.27 3.77
N HIS A 27 63.49 -9.69 5.03
CA HIS A 27 62.47 -10.38 5.83
C HIS A 27 61.38 -9.43 6.33
N SER A 28 61.69 -8.17 6.61
CA SER A 28 60.67 -7.17 6.96
C SER A 28 59.86 -6.70 5.75
N ILE A 29 60.46 -6.63 4.56
CA ILE A 29 59.76 -6.36 3.29
C ILE A 29 59.01 -7.60 2.77
N ALA A 30 59.55 -8.83 2.93
CA ALA A 30 58.86 -10.07 2.56
C ALA A 30 57.73 -10.44 3.54
N ALA A 31 57.86 -10.11 4.83
CA ALA A 31 56.73 -10.16 5.77
C ALA A 31 55.70 -9.04 5.53
N GLU A 32 56.09 -7.94 4.86
CA GLU A 32 55.17 -6.89 4.41
C GLU A 32 54.38 -7.31 3.16
N ASP A 33 54.97 -8.12 2.28
CA ASP A 33 54.34 -8.65 1.06
C ASP A 33 53.45 -9.89 1.34
N GLU A 34 53.74 -10.68 2.39
CA GLU A 34 52.85 -11.77 2.85
C GLU A 34 51.48 -11.27 3.35
N ASN A 35 51.35 -9.97 3.67
CA ASN A 35 50.11 -9.38 4.17
C ASN A 35 49.21 -8.78 3.08
N LEU A 36 49.57 -8.93 1.79
CA LEU A 36 48.74 -8.52 0.65
C LEU A 36 47.55 -9.48 0.42
N HIS A 37 47.61 -10.71 0.97
CA HIS A 37 46.61 -11.77 0.78
C HIS A 37 45.65 -11.96 1.97
N GLN A 38 45.74 -11.15 3.02
CA GLN A 38 44.83 -11.26 4.15
C GLN A 38 43.43 -10.77 3.75
N ASN A 39 42.46 -11.70 3.78
CA ASN A 39 41.06 -11.41 3.58
C ASN A 39 40.52 -10.61 4.78
N ILE A 40 40.07 -9.38 4.54
CA ILE A 40 39.65 -8.46 5.61
C ILE A 40 38.22 -8.79 6.04
N ARG A 41 38.01 -9.03 7.34
CA ARG A 41 36.71 -9.40 7.91
C ARG A 41 35.97 -8.12 8.30
N VAL A 42 34.89 -7.83 7.60
CA VAL A 42 34.07 -6.63 7.80
C VAL A 42 32.72 -7.02 8.37
N GLY A 43 32.41 -6.54 9.57
CA GLY A 43 31.14 -6.74 10.25
C GLY A 43 30.10 -5.66 9.90
N VAL A 44 28.85 -6.09 9.70
CA VAL A 44 27.68 -5.23 9.47
C VAL A 44 26.49 -5.71 10.30
N VAL A 45 25.61 -4.79 10.71
CA VAL A 45 24.36 -5.16 11.39
C VAL A 45 23.27 -5.45 10.37
N GLY A 46 22.62 -6.61 10.50
CA GLY A 46 21.55 -7.06 9.62
C GLY A 46 21.57 -8.58 9.45
N GLU A 47 20.53 -9.11 8.82
CA GLU A 47 20.47 -10.53 8.45
C GLU A 47 21.05 -10.74 7.05
N GLN A 48 21.65 -11.90 6.82
CA GLN A 48 22.15 -12.25 5.49
C GLN A 48 20.98 -12.22 4.49
N PRO A 49 21.13 -11.61 3.30
CA PRO A 49 20.06 -11.61 2.30
C PRO A 49 19.68 -13.06 1.95
N SER A 50 18.47 -13.49 2.27
CA SER A 50 17.93 -14.76 1.80
C SER A 50 17.48 -14.60 0.34
N ILE A 51 17.78 -15.58 -0.51
CA ILE A 51 17.51 -15.56 -1.95
C ILE A 51 16.02 -15.79 -2.26
N GLU A 52 15.16 -16.01 -1.26
CA GLU A 52 13.78 -16.45 -1.47
C GLU A 52 12.72 -15.38 -1.14
N SER A 53 11.90 -15.12 -2.17
CA SER A 53 10.59 -14.46 -2.22
C SER A 53 10.58 -12.94 -2.44
N LEU A 54 10.19 -12.58 -3.66
CA LEU A 54 10.42 -11.29 -4.30
C LEU A 54 9.26 -10.29 -4.23
N ASP A 55 8.09 -10.65 -3.68
CA ASP A 55 6.93 -9.75 -3.80
C ASP A 55 6.36 -9.22 -2.47
N ASP A 56 6.70 -9.78 -1.30
CA ASP A 56 6.08 -9.39 -0.01
C ASP A 56 7.06 -9.10 1.15
N ILE A 57 8.37 -9.23 0.94
CA ILE A 57 9.36 -9.06 2.02
C ILE A 57 9.87 -7.61 2.10
N VAL A 58 9.86 -7.08 3.33
CA VAL A 58 10.55 -5.84 3.74
C VAL A 58 12.05 -6.00 3.52
N VAL A 59 12.68 -5.08 2.79
CA VAL A 59 14.11 -5.18 2.44
C VAL A 59 14.91 -4.12 3.19
N ASN A 60 16.02 -4.54 3.81
CA ASN A 60 17.00 -3.62 4.38
C ASN A 60 17.90 -3.07 3.25
N ARG A 61 17.46 -2.00 2.60
CA ARG A 61 18.14 -1.39 1.46
C ARG A 61 19.53 -0.86 1.82
N ASP A 62 19.70 -0.41 3.06
CA ASP A 62 20.99 0.05 3.57
C ASP A 62 22.04 -1.06 3.61
N LEU A 63 21.63 -2.30 3.86
CA LEU A 63 22.53 -3.44 3.83
C LEU A 63 22.99 -3.73 2.40
N ASP A 64 22.10 -3.67 1.40
CA ASP A 64 22.47 -3.78 -0.02
C ASP A 64 23.48 -2.71 -0.44
N LEU A 65 23.26 -1.47 0.00
CA LEU A 65 24.18 -0.37 -0.26
C LEU A 65 25.54 -0.66 0.39
N SER A 66 25.55 -1.12 1.64
CA SER A 66 26.76 -1.47 2.37
C SER A 66 27.62 -2.49 1.61
N HIS A 67 27.01 -3.54 1.07
CA HIS A 67 27.71 -4.51 0.21
C HIS A 67 28.42 -3.85 -0.98
N LYS A 68 27.71 -2.98 -1.70
CA LYS A 68 28.23 -2.32 -2.90
C LYS A 68 29.40 -1.40 -2.57
N TYR A 69 29.26 -0.59 -1.52
CA TYR A 69 30.30 0.33 -1.07
C TYR A 69 31.53 -0.41 -0.57
N ILE A 70 31.35 -1.41 0.31
CA ILE A 70 32.47 -2.20 0.85
C ILE A 70 33.21 -2.90 -0.29
N SER A 71 32.50 -3.67 -1.13
CA SER A 71 33.10 -4.43 -2.23
C SER A 71 33.99 -3.57 -3.13
N SER A 72 33.52 -2.38 -3.48
CA SER A 72 34.27 -1.54 -4.40
C SER A 72 35.37 -0.73 -3.72
N ILE A 73 35.23 -0.33 -2.45
CA ILE A 73 36.33 0.28 -1.69
C ILE A 73 37.49 -0.71 -1.56
N PHE A 74 37.19 -1.98 -1.24
CA PHE A 74 38.21 -3.02 -1.14
C PHE A 74 38.80 -3.39 -2.50
N SER A 75 38.00 -3.33 -3.58
CA SER A 75 38.52 -3.46 -4.95
C SER A 75 39.55 -2.39 -5.29
N GLN A 76 39.36 -1.12 -4.86
CA GLN A 76 40.36 -0.06 -5.03
C GLN A 76 41.64 -0.31 -4.23
N LEU A 77 41.55 -1.06 -3.13
CA LEU A 77 42.69 -1.45 -2.33
C LEU A 77 43.42 -2.69 -2.87
N GLY A 78 42.90 -3.32 -3.94
CA GLY A 78 43.41 -4.61 -4.43
C GLY A 78 43.28 -5.73 -3.39
N ARG A 79 42.31 -5.63 -2.47
CA ARG A 79 42.11 -6.57 -1.36
C ARG A 79 40.72 -7.21 -1.43
N HIS A 80 40.60 -8.41 -0.89
CA HIS A 80 39.32 -9.06 -0.68
C HIS A 80 38.79 -8.76 0.73
N SER A 81 37.47 -8.64 0.83
CA SER A 81 36.77 -8.51 2.11
C SER A 81 35.70 -9.60 2.24
N SER A 82 35.62 -10.22 3.40
CA SER A 82 34.50 -11.09 3.78
C SER A 82 33.55 -10.34 4.70
N LEU A 83 32.25 -10.46 4.43
CA LEU A 83 31.20 -9.83 5.23
C LEU A 83 30.68 -10.79 6.29
N TYR A 84 30.58 -10.28 7.51
CA TYR A 84 30.03 -10.95 8.67
C TYR A 84 28.82 -10.17 9.15
N TYR A 85 27.73 -10.88 9.41
CA TYR A 85 26.43 -10.31 9.76
C TYR A 85 26.17 -10.52 11.23
N PHE A 86 25.69 -9.48 11.90
CA PHE A 86 25.38 -9.49 13.32
C PHE A 86 23.95 -9.03 13.55
N SER A 87 23.28 -9.63 14.52
CA SER A 87 21.86 -9.36 14.78
C SER A 87 21.65 -8.04 15.52
N SER A 88 22.69 -7.54 16.19
CA SER A 88 22.67 -6.29 16.95
C SER A 88 24.02 -5.57 16.89
N TYR A 89 24.01 -4.27 17.20
CA TYR A 89 25.25 -3.50 17.33
C TYR A 89 26.12 -3.98 18.51
N ASP A 90 25.51 -4.43 19.62
CA ASP A 90 26.29 -4.95 20.76
C ASP A 90 27.10 -6.19 20.37
N GLU A 91 26.51 -7.10 19.60
CA GLU A 91 27.18 -8.29 19.07
C GLU A 91 28.32 -7.91 18.11
N LEU A 92 28.06 -6.96 17.20
CA LEU A 92 29.06 -6.44 16.27
C LEU A 92 30.27 -5.83 16.99
N PHE A 93 30.05 -4.97 17.99
CA PHE A 93 31.13 -4.33 18.73
C PHE A 93 31.83 -5.29 19.70
N HIS A 94 31.13 -6.31 20.21
CA HIS A 94 31.78 -7.40 20.93
C HIS A 94 32.74 -8.18 20.01
N ALA A 95 32.30 -8.54 18.80
CA ALA A 95 33.13 -9.19 17.79
C ALA A 95 34.34 -8.33 17.37
N LEU A 96 34.17 -7.01 17.26
CA LEU A 96 35.27 -6.07 16.98
C LEU A 96 36.29 -6.04 18.14
N SER A 97 35.80 -5.97 19.39
CA SER A 97 36.67 -5.91 20.58
C SER A 97 37.43 -7.21 20.86
N THR A 98 36.88 -8.35 20.40
CA THR A 98 37.47 -9.69 20.55
C THR A 98 38.25 -10.13 19.30
N HIS A 99 38.46 -9.23 18.34
CA HIS A 99 39.18 -9.48 17.08
C HIS A 99 38.61 -10.61 16.20
N GLN A 100 37.31 -10.90 16.33
CA GLN A 100 36.59 -11.81 15.44
C GLN A 100 36.35 -11.19 14.06
N ILE A 101 36.30 -9.87 13.99
CA ILE A 101 36.30 -9.05 12.78
C ILE A 101 37.39 -7.98 12.88
N ASP A 102 37.82 -7.47 11.73
CA ASP A 102 38.88 -6.45 11.64
C ASP A 102 38.28 -5.05 11.58
N LEU A 103 37.10 -4.92 10.97
CA LEU A 103 36.40 -3.66 10.76
C LEU A 103 34.90 -3.84 11.04
N ALA A 104 34.28 -2.82 11.61
CA ALA A 104 32.84 -2.63 11.58
C ALA A 104 32.49 -1.58 10.51
N TYR A 105 31.40 -1.77 9.76
CA TYR A 105 30.91 -0.81 8.77
C TYR A 105 29.45 -0.38 9.04
N GLY A 106 29.18 0.92 9.05
CA GLY A 106 27.83 1.45 9.31
C GLY A 106 27.82 2.86 9.90
N ALA A 107 26.65 3.24 10.42
CA ALA A 107 26.45 4.45 11.23
C ALA A 107 26.07 4.02 12.65
N TYR A 108 26.63 4.69 13.66
CA TYR A 108 26.62 4.20 15.03
C TYR A 108 26.22 5.29 16.02
N GLY A 109 25.49 4.90 17.08
CA GLY A 109 25.22 5.76 18.22
C GLY A 109 26.49 6.06 19.01
N SER A 110 26.51 7.19 19.73
CA SER A 110 27.68 7.69 20.45
C SER A 110 28.21 6.70 21.50
N LYS A 111 27.34 5.81 22.02
CA LYS A 111 27.71 4.80 23.02
C LYS A 111 28.77 3.80 22.53
N TYR A 112 28.90 3.60 21.22
CA TYR A 112 29.88 2.68 20.64
C TYR A 112 31.20 3.35 20.24
N LEU A 113 31.24 4.67 20.17
CA LEU A 113 32.42 5.44 19.79
C LEU A 113 33.31 5.65 21.02
N THR A 114 34.09 4.63 21.38
CA THR A 114 35.00 4.67 22.53
C THR A 114 36.39 5.20 22.14
N ALA A 115 37.15 5.67 23.13
CA ALA A 115 38.49 6.18 22.91
C ALA A 115 39.49 5.14 22.38
N ASN A 116 39.17 3.84 22.37
CA ASN A 116 40.05 2.77 21.86
C ASN A 116 39.79 2.39 20.40
N LEU A 117 38.84 3.06 19.76
CA LEU A 117 38.49 2.84 18.36
C LEU A 117 39.03 3.98 17.49
N VAL A 118 39.14 3.69 16.20
CA VAL A 118 39.54 4.64 15.17
C VAL A 118 38.52 4.56 14.04
N GLU A 119 38.12 5.72 13.55
CA GLU A 119 37.15 5.89 12.48
C GLU A 119 37.83 6.23 11.15
N SER A 120 37.28 5.73 10.05
CA SER A 120 37.59 6.23 8.71
C SER A 120 36.94 7.59 8.46
N LYS A 121 37.32 8.22 7.35
CA LYS A 121 36.52 9.26 6.72
C LYS A 121 35.12 8.74 6.40
N THR A 122 34.15 9.66 6.33
CA THR A 122 32.78 9.36 5.87
C THR A 122 32.81 8.78 4.47
N VAL A 123 32.20 7.60 4.32
CA VAL A 123 31.99 6.92 3.05
C VAL A 123 30.86 7.60 2.28
N TYR A 124 29.71 7.76 2.93
CA TYR A 124 28.59 8.56 2.45
C TYR A 124 27.72 9.00 3.64
N GLN A 125 26.82 9.95 3.38
CA GLN A 125 25.90 10.48 4.36
C GLN A 125 24.49 9.94 4.13
N LYS A 126 23.77 9.63 5.21
CA LYS A 126 22.34 9.28 5.17
C LYS A 126 21.52 10.37 5.82
N LEU A 127 20.34 10.60 5.25
CA LEU A 127 19.32 11.43 5.87
C LEU A 127 18.52 10.58 6.86
N THR A 128 18.45 11.01 8.12
CA THR A 128 17.50 10.43 9.08
C THR A 128 16.09 10.92 8.77
N THR A 129 15.15 9.99 8.77
CA THR A 129 13.75 10.25 8.47
C THR A 129 12.84 9.51 9.42
N VAL A 130 11.63 10.02 9.49
CA VAL A 130 10.53 9.40 10.21
C VAL A 130 9.49 8.96 9.20
N TRP A 131 8.95 7.78 9.45
CA TRP A 131 7.66 7.39 8.90
C TRP A 131 6.62 7.47 10.01
N SER A 132 5.47 8.08 9.76
CA SER A 132 4.34 8.15 10.69
C SER A 132 3.03 7.84 9.98
N LYS A 133 2.06 7.26 10.70
CA LYS A 133 0.71 7.01 10.17
C LYS A 133 -0.03 8.30 9.80
N GLU A 134 0.19 9.37 10.56
CA GLU A 134 -0.49 10.66 10.40
C GLU A 134 0.51 11.74 9.97
N GLN A 135 0.05 12.67 9.13
CA GLN A 135 0.84 13.82 8.66
C GLN A 135 1.20 14.77 9.81
N ASP A 136 0.29 14.86 10.77
CA ASP A 136 0.26 15.80 11.88
C ASP A 136 0.80 15.20 13.19
N PHE A 137 1.67 14.20 13.10
CA PHE A 137 2.46 13.78 14.26
C PHE A 137 3.46 14.91 14.62
N TYR A 138 2.97 15.90 15.36
CA TYR A 138 3.67 17.16 15.63
C TYR A 138 4.74 17.00 16.69
N HIS A 139 4.59 16.05 17.61
CA HIS A 139 5.53 15.83 18.71
C HIS A 139 5.88 14.35 18.90
N ILE A 140 7.18 14.06 19.04
CA ILE A 140 7.70 12.72 19.37
C ILE A 140 7.16 12.20 20.72
N SER A 141 6.69 13.12 21.58
CA SER A 141 6.02 12.77 22.84
C SER A 141 4.67 12.08 22.66
N GLU A 142 4.05 12.19 21.49
CA GLU A 142 2.79 11.55 21.15
C GLU A 142 3.10 10.26 20.38
N GLY A 143 2.41 9.15 20.72
CA GLY A 143 2.58 7.86 20.03
C GLY A 143 3.68 6.94 20.53
N ARG A 144 3.71 5.73 19.96
CA ARG A 144 4.72 4.69 20.17
C ARG A 144 5.72 4.71 19.03
N TRP A 145 6.93 5.17 19.34
CA TRP A 145 7.98 5.36 18.37
C TRP A 145 8.93 4.17 18.33
N GLY A 146 9.28 3.70 17.14
CA GLY A 146 10.22 2.60 16.98
C GLY A 146 11.56 3.03 16.39
N CYS A 147 12.63 2.37 16.82
CA CYS A 147 13.95 2.48 16.22
C CYS A 147 14.74 1.18 16.45
N VAL A 148 15.82 0.96 15.70
CA VAL A 148 16.71 -0.20 15.92
C VAL A 148 17.62 0.08 17.10
N ASP A 149 17.67 -0.80 18.10
CA ASP A 149 18.50 -0.63 19.29
C ASP A 149 19.96 -0.38 18.92
N GLY A 150 20.61 0.53 19.64
CA GLY A 150 21.99 0.95 19.40
C GLY A 150 22.21 1.82 18.15
N SER A 151 21.20 1.98 17.30
CA SER A 151 21.28 2.94 16.21
C SER A 151 21.26 4.39 16.72
N ILE A 152 21.83 5.28 15.91
CA ILE A 152 21.76 6.73 16.14
C ILE A 152 20.30 7.24 16.09
N PHE A 153 19.37 6.52 15.46
CA PHE A 153 17.94 6.85 15.46
C PHE A 153 17.33 6.80 16.84
N CYS A 154 17.64 5.77 17.63
CA CYS A 154 17.14 5.67 19.00
C CYS A 154 17.69 6.79 19.88
N GLU A 155 18.98 7.09 19.75
CA GLU A 155 19.62 8.17 20.51
C GLU A 155 18.95 9.52 20.21
N LYS A 156 18.61 9.79 18.95
CA LYS A 156 17.91 11.00 18.52
C LYS A 156 16.49 11.07 19.10
N LEU A 157 15.71 10.00 18.96
CA LEU A 157 14.34 9.95 19.50
C LEU A 157 14.31 10.11 21.03
N GLU A 158 15.28 9.53 21.74
CA GLU A 158 15.39 9.66 23.20
C GLU A 158 15.77 11.07 23.64
N LYS A 159 16.59 11.78 22.84
CA LYS A 159 17.00 13.17 23.11
C LYS A 159 15.87 14.17 22.91
N GLU A 160 14.95 13.93 21.99
CA GLU A 160 13.82 14.82 21.66
C GLU A 160 12.55 14.56 22.53
N GLU A 161 12.73 14.11 23.78
CA GLU A 161 11.67 13.90 24.79
C GLU A 161 10.73 12.69 24.58
N GLY A 162 11.14 11.68 23.79
CA GLY A 162 10.37 10.44 23.59
C GLY A 162 10.33 9.52 24.81
N ARG A 163 9.34 9.68 25.70
CA ARG A 163 9.10 8.73 26.82
C ARG A 163 8.58 7.35 26.35
N ASN A 164 8.20 7.21 25.07
CA ASN A 164 7.61 6.02 24.47
C ASN A 164 8.41 5.50 23.26
N VAL A 165 9.74 5.47 23.37
CA VAL A 165 10.62 4.86 22.35
C VAL A 165 10.76 3.36 22.62
N ILE A 166 10.32 2.56 21.66
CA ILE A 166 10.41 1.11 21.65
C ILE A 166 11.58 0.69 20.76
N LYS A 167 12.57 0.04 21.38
CA LYS A 167 13.77 -0.42 20.70
C LYS A 167 13.54 -1.80 20.11
N ALA A 168 13.65 -1.92 18.80
CA ALA A 168 13.61 -3.19 18.08
C ALA A 168 15.04 -3.74 17.94
N PRO A 169 15.25 -5.07 18.01
CA PRO A 169 16.58 -5.66 17.89
C PRO A 169 17.20 -5.45 16.50
N ASN A 170 16.38 -5.50 15.45
CA ASN A 170 16.83 -5.31 14.08
C ASN A 170 15.74 -4.63 13.22
N PHE A 171 16.11 -4.29 11.99
CA PHE A 171 15.24 -3.59 11.04
C PHE A 171 13.97 -4.40 10.71
N LEU A 172 14.07 -5.71 10.49
CA LEU A 172 12.92 -6.54 10.13
C LEU A 172 11.90 -6.59 11.27
N THR A 173 12.35 -6.75 12.51
CA THR A 173 11.47 -6.69 13.70
C THR A 173 10.83 -5.31 13.83
N LEU A 174 11.58 -4.23 13.62
CA LEU A 174 11.03 -2.87 13.65
C LEU A 174 9.86 -2.71 12.67
N TRP A 175 10.00 -3.22 11.45
CA TRP A 175 8.93 -3.18 10.44
C TRP A 175 7.74 -4.09 10.76
N GLN A 176 7.97 -5.27 11.31
CA GLN A 176 6.88 -6.14 11.75
C GLN A 176 6.05 -5.50 12.86
N MET A 177 6.72 -4.83 13.81
CA MET A 177 6.08 -4.07 14.88
C MET A 177 5.29 -2.85 14.37
N LEU A 178 5.71 -2.26 13.25
CA LEU A 178 4.94 -1.24 12.56
C LEU A 178 3.69 -1.83 11.91
N LYS A 179 3.85 -2.91 11.13
CA LYS A 179 2.75 -3.56 10.38
C LYS A 179 1.65 -4.10 11.29
N ASN A 180 2.01 -4.66 12.44
CA ASN A 180 1.04 -5.22 13.38
C ASN A 180 0.38 -4.17 14.31
N GLY A 181 0.70 -2.88 14.14
CA GLY A 181 0.15 -1.79 14.94
C GLY A 181 0.73 -1.69 16.36
N SER A 182 1.89 -2.27 16.63
CA SER A 182 2.63 -2.08 17.90
C SER A 182 3.32 -0.71 17.96
N LEU A 183 3.55 -0.09 16.81
CA LEU A 183 4.18 1.22 16.65
C LEU A 183 3.28 2.15 15.83
N ASP A 184 3.33 3.43 16.14
CA ASP A 184 2.60 4.48 15.42
C ASP A 184 3.53 5.24 14.44
N ALA A 185 4.84 5.22 14.72
CA ALA A 185 5.88 5.82 13.90
C ALA A 185 7.22 5.08 14.05
N ILE A 186 8.11 5.20 13.06
CA ILE A 186 9.48 4.68 13.12
C ILE A 186 10.49 5.75 12.69
N ALA A 187 11.68 5.73 13.27
CA ALA A 187 12.84 6.48 12.79
C ALA A 187 13.84 5.54 12.12
N SER A 188 14.22 5.84 10.88
CA SER A 188 15.22 5.11 10.10
C SER A 188 15.81 5.98 8.99
N SER A 189 16.69 5.43 8.17
CA SER A 189 17.28 6.15 7.03
C SER A 189 16.23 6.37 5.93
N TYR A 190 16.36 7.49 5.21
CA TYR A 190 15.49 7.82 4.07
C TYR A 190 15.41 6.66 3.07
N THR A 191 16.56 6.09 2.72
CA THR A 191 16.69 4.96 1.79
C THR A 191 15.83 3.77 2.20
N ASN A 192 15.87 3.38 3.46
CA ASN A 192 15.08 2.27 3.98
C ASN A 192 13.59 2.58 4.03
N VAL A 193 13.21 3.78 4.49
CA VAL A 193 11.80 4.18 4.58
C VAL A 193 11.19 4.31 3.19
N ALA A 194 11.84 5.06 2.29
CA ALA A 194 11.34 5.34 0.95
C ALA A 194 11.27 4.08 0.08
N PHE A 195 12.26 3.18 0.17
CA PHE A 195 12.24 1.91 -0.57
C PHE A 195 11.05 1.02 -0.16
N ASN A 196 10.74 0.98 1.14
CA ASN A 196 9.66 0.14 1.66
C ASN A 196 8.30 0.84 1.70
N TYR A 197 8.21 2.15 1.39
CA TYR A 197 6.99 2.94 1.48
C TYR A 197 5.82 2.34 0.67
N ASN A 198 6.06 1.95 -0.58
CA ASN A 198 5.02 1.37 -1.45
C ASN A 198 4.63 -0.06 -1.08
N LYS A 199 5.46 -0.75 -0.27
CA LYS A 199 5.16 -2.10 0.24
C LYS A 199 4.22 -2.07 1.45
N LEU A 200 3.87 -0.87 1.91
CA LEU A 200 2.90 -0.61 2.97
C LEU A 200 1.50 -0.34 2.42
N SER A 201 1.08 -1.03 1.35
CA SER A 201 -0.22 -0.79 0.70
C SER A 201 -1.42 -0.82 1.68
N GLU A 202 -1.27 -1.48 2.83
CA GLU A 202 -2.26 -1.55 3.92
C GLU A 202 -2.07 -0.50 5.03
N VAL A 203 -0.94 0.21 5.06
CA VAL A 203 -0.59 1.19 6.10
C VAL A 203 -0.25 2.53 5.43
N PHE A 204 -1.27 3.37 5.24
CA PHE A 204 -1.07 4.75 4.81
C PHE A 204 -0.22 5.51 5.84
N GLY A 205 0.78 6.26 5.36
CA GLY A 205 1.63 7.08 6.21
C GLY A 205 2.44 8.13 5.45
N PHE A 206 3.22 8.93 6.15
CA PHE A 206 3.94 10.08 5.64
C PHE A 206 5.43 9.94 5.97
N ILE A 207 6.29 10.23 4.99
CA ILE A 207 7.72 10.39 5.25
C ILE A 207 7.96 11.85 5.65
N LYS A 208 8.52 12.04 6.84
CA LYS A 208 8.95 13.33 7.34
C LYS A 208 10.46 13.32 7.51
N VAL A 209 11.11 14.32 6.93
CA VAL A 209 12.51 14.59 7.22
C VAL A 209 12.58 15.39 8.51
N LEU A 210 13.36 14.93 9.48
CA LEU A 210 13.52 15.65 10.75
C LEU A 210 14.35 16.94 10.51
N PRO A 211 13.91 18.11 11.00
CA PRO A 211 14.64 19.36 10.79
C PRO A 211 16.00 19.37 11.51
N LYS A 212 17.00 19.98 10.87
CA LYS A 212 18.30 20.40 11.43
C LYS A 212 19.10 19.30 12.18
N LYS A 213 20.06 18.70 11.45
CA LYS A 213 21.29 18.03 11.95
C LYS A 213 21.29 16.50 12.05
N ASP A 214 20.24 15.83 11.62
CA ASP A 214 20.19 14.38 11.70
C ASP A 214 20.76 13.70 10.44
N ILE A 215 22.01 14.03 10.13
CA ILE A 215 22.81 13.37 9.11
C ILE A 215 23.59 12.24 9.79
N GLU A 216 23.71 11.11 9.10
CA GLU A 216 24.49 9.97 9.58
C GLU A 216 25.69 9.78 8.69
N ASP A 217 26.86 9.77 9.30
CA ASP A 217 28.08 9.45 8.60
C ASP A 217 28.28 7.93 8.62
N VAL A 218 28.17 7.30 7.45
CA VAL A 218 28.54 5.89 7.31
C VAL A 218 30.06 5.80 7.21
N ARG A 219 30.67 5.02 8.10
CA ARG A 219 32.13 4.92 8.26
C ARG A 219 32.56 3.48 8.51
N PHE A 220 33.85 3.22 8.33
CA PHE A 220 34.51 2.06 8.91
C PHE A 220 35.02 2.41 10.31
N ILE A 221 34.90 1.47 11.24
CA ILE A 221 35.47 1.54 12.59
C ILE A 221 36.37 0.35 12.81
N ALA A 222 37.54 0.61 13.39
CA ALA A 222 38.50 -0.43 13.77
C ALA A 222 39.01 -0.20 15.19
N SER A 223 39.60 -1.24 15.77
CA SER A 223 40.43 -1.11 16.96
C SER A 223 41.69 -0.26 16.64
N LYS A 224 42.22 0.46 17.62
CA LYS A 224 43.37 1.38 17.45
C LYS A 224 44.63 0.77 16.83
N ASP A 225 44.83 -0.53 17.04
CA ASP A 225 45.90 -1.33 16.44
C ASP A 225 45.77 -1.46 14.91
N HIS A 226 44.59 -1.24 14.34
CA HIS A 226 44.31 -1.28 12.90
C HIS A 226 44.36 0.11 12.23
N ILE A 227 45.00 1.11 12.85
CA ILE A 227 45.13 2.49 12.30
C ILE A 227 45.71 2.52 10.87
N ARG A 228 46.64 1.62 10.54
CA ARG A 228 47.22 1.54 9.19
C ARG A 228 46.18 1.15 8.14
N LEU A 229 45.28 0.21 8.47
CA LEU A 229 44.19 -0.21 7.60
C LEU A 229 43.19 0.94 7.37
N ILE A 230 42.84 1.67 8.44
CA ILE A 230 41.99 2.87 8.34
C ILE A 230 42.60 3.94 7.41
N ASN A 231 43.91 4.19 7.53
CA ASN A 231 44.59 5.16 6.65
C ASN A 231 44.55 4.74 5.18
N SER A 232 44.73 3.45 4.88
CA SER A 232 44.57 2.92 3.52
C SER A 232 43.13 3.07 3.02
N LEU A 233 42.14 2.74 3.85
CA LEU A 233 40.72 2.90 3.53
C LEU A 233 40.38 4.36 3.21
N ASN A 234 40.92 5.32 3.95
CA ASN A 234 40.66 6.74 3.73
C ASN A 234 41.04 7.21 2.31
N ASN A 235 42.11 6.66 1.73
CA ASN A 235 42.51 6.96 0.36
C ASN A 235 41.55 6.31 -0.65
N ALA A 236 41.20 5.04 -0.44
CA ALA A 236 40.25 4.32 -1.29
C ALA A 236 38.84 4.94 -1.27
N ILE A 237 38.39 5.43 -0.12
CA ILE A 237 37.12 6.14 0.04
C ILE A 237 37.10 7.39 -0.86
N GLU A 238 38.14 8.23 -0.84
CA GLU A 238 38.19 9.44 -1.68
C GLU A 238 38.16 9.14 -3.17
N ILE A 239 38.92 8.13 -3.62
CA ILE A 239 38.94 7.71 -5.02
C ILE A 239 37.56 7.23 -5.47
N SER A 240 36.81 6.63 -4.56
CA SER A 240 35.58 5.93 -4.90
C SER A 240 34.29 6.75 -4.76
N LYS A 241 34.35 7.95 -4.15
CA LYS A 241 33.21 8.89 -4.02
C LYS A 241 32.48 9.24 -5.34
N GLY A 242 33.13 9.07 -6.51
CA GLY A 242 32.51 9.27 -7.82
C GLY A 242 31.93 8.02 -8.50
N MET A 243 32.19 6.82 -7.97
CA MET A 243 31.82 5.55 -8.63
C MET A 243 30.45 5.00 -8.18
N TYR A 244 29.89 5.51 -7.07
CA TYR A 244 28.72 4.91 -6.41
C TYR A 244 27.41 5.71 -6.55
N GLY A 245 27.50 7.04 -6.61
CA GLY A 245 26.34 7.94 -6.41
C GLY A 245 25.26 7.92 -7.50
N ASN A 246 25.38 7.08 -8.52
CA ASN A 246 24.56 7.18 -9.74
C ASN A 246 23.67 5.97 -10.08
N LYS A 247 23.57 4.94 -9.22
CA LYS A 247 22.75 3.74 -9.55
C LYS A 247 21.55 3.49 -8.64
N ASP A 248 21.54 4.00 -7.41
CA ASP A 248 20.40 3.81 -6.50
C ASP A 248 19.60 5.09 -6.38
N SER A 249 18.35 5.09 -6.85
CA SER A 249 17.55 6.30 -6.94
C SER A 249 17.18 6.87 -5.56
N TYR A 250 16.97 6.03 -4.55
CA TYR A 250 16.67 6.47 -3.19
C TYR A 250 17.88 7.09 -2.51
N GLN A 251 19.07 6.53 -2.70
CA GLN A 251 20.32 7.12 -2.22
C GLN A 251 20.58 8.46 -2.89
N SER A 252 20.40 8.54 -4.21
CA SER A 252 20.57 9.80 -4.95
C SER A 252 19.55 10.87 -4.51
N ILE A 253 18.30 10.49 -4.20
CA ILE A 253 17.35 11.43 -3.60
C ILE A 253 17.82 11.86 -2.20
N SER A 254 18.27 10.93 -1.34
CA SER A 254 18.80 11.27 -0.02
C SER A 254 19.95 12.29 -0.12
N GLU A 255 20.89 12.11 -1.04
CA GLU A 255 22.01 13.02 -1.27
C GLU A 255 21.57 14.39 -1.78
N LEU A 256 20.57 14.44 -2.68
CA LEU A 256 20.01 15.69 -3.18
C LEU A 256 19.23 16.43 -2.09
N LEU A 257 18.47 15.72 -1.26
CA LEU A 257 17.77 16.32 -0.12
C LEU A 257 18.77 16.91 0.89
N LEU A 258 19.92 16.26 1.09
CA LEU A 258 21.02 16.81 1.89
C LEU A 258 21.63 18.07 1.25
N SER A 259 21.77 18.12 -0.09
CA SER A 259 22.39 19.25 -0.79
C SER A 259 21.49 20.48 -0.93
N ILE A 260 20.17 20.28 -1.06
CA ILE A 260 19.17 21.37 -1.13
C ILE A 260 19.16 22.21 0.17
N GLY A 261 19.52 21.60 1.31
CA GLY A 261 19.75 22.29 2.57
C GLY A 261 18.49 22.49 3.42
N ASN A 262 18.69 22.56 4.75
CA ASN A 262 17.63 22.50 5.77
C ASN A 262 16.64 23.68 5.77
N ASP A 263 17.01 24.84 5.21
CA ASP A 263 16.12 26.01 5.11
C ASP A 263 15.22 25.95 3.85
N LYS A 264 15.35 24.87 3.05
CA LYS A 264 14.70 24.67 1.74
C LYS A 264 14.02 23.30 1.60
N TYR A 265 13.51 22.73 2.68
CA TYR A 265 12.43 21.72 2.55
C TYR A 265 11.13 22.34 2.03
N GLU A 266 11.15 23.59 1.58
CA GLU A 266 10.08 24.24 0.86
C GLU A 266 10.59 24.61 -0.54
N ILE A 267 9.97 24.02 -1.56
CA ILE A 267 10.14 24.39 -2.96
C ILE A 267 8.93 25.23 -3.33
N LYS A 268 9.17 26.49 -3.70
CA LYS A 268 8.11 27.41 -4.11
C LYS A 268 7.83 27.24 -5.59
N TYR A 269 6.55 27.17 -5.95
CA TYR A 269 6.14 27.06 -7.34
C TYR A 269 5.04 28.05 -7.69
N SER A 270 4.99 28.45 -8.95
CA SER A 270 3.84 29.17 -9.51
C SER A 270 3.38 28.50 -10.78
N VAL A 271 2.16 28.79 -11.21
CA VAL A 271 1.58 28.26 -12.45
C VAL A 271 1.36 29.41 -13.44
N PRO A 272 1.81 29.27 -14.71
CA PRO A 272 1.85 30.40 -15.65
C PRO A 272 0.48 30.82 -16.19
N PHE A 273 -0.50 29.91 -16.15
CA PHE A 273 -1.86 30.13 -16.59
C PHE A 273 -2.75 29.04 -15.99
N ASP A 274 -4.05 29.22 -16.13
CA ASP A 274 -5.01 28.20 -15.77
C ASP A 274 -5.07 27.14 -16.88
N SER A 275 -4.83 25.88 -16.55
CA SER A 275 -4.68 24.78 -17.50
C SER A 275 -5.26 23.48 -16.96
N TYR A 276 -6.55 23.48 -16.63
CA TYR A 276 -7.30 22.26 -16.29
C TYR A 276 -7.10 21.17 -17.38
N PRO A 277 -6.93 19.87 -17.02
CA PRO A 277 -6.84 19.31 -15.68
C PRO A 277 -5.42 19.26 -15.13
N PHE A 278 -4.45 19.86 -15.82
CA PHE A 278 -3.04 19.79 -15.48
C PHE A 278 -2.72 20.60 -14.23
N PHE A 279 -3.13 21.85 -14.21
CA PHE A 279 -3.02 22.74 -13.07
C PHE A 279 -4.03 23.88 -13.21
N TYR A 280 -4.81 24.16 -12.19
CA TYR A 280 -5.81 25.20 -12.23
C TYR A 280 -6.02 25.81 -10.85
N VAL A 281 -6.40 27.08 -10.81
CA VAL A 281 -6.67 27.79 -9.55
C VAL A 281 -8.17 27.83 -9.34
N HIS A 282 -8.65 27.23 -8.25
CA HIS A 282 -10.05 27.34 -7.84
C HIS A 282 -10.40 28.78 -7.42
N ASP A 283 -11.69 29.09 -7.37
CA ASP A 283 -12.20 30.39 -6.89
C ASP A 283 -11.73 30.72 -5.46
N THR A 284 -11.35 29.70 -4.68
CA THR A 284 -10.77 29.79 -3.33
C THR A 284 -9.30 30.21 -3.31
N GLY A 285 -8.63 30.28 -4.47
CA GLY A 285 -7.20 30.59 -4.59
C GLY A 285 -6.26 29.37 -4.44
N SER A 286 -6.80 28.16 -4.24
CA SER A 286 -6.01 26.92 -4.18
C SER A 286 -5.74 26.35 -5.58
N VAL A 287 -4.53 25.88 -5.84
CA VAL A 287 -4.21 25.12 -7.07
C VAL A 287 -4.72 23.70 -6.92
N ASP A 288 -5.21 23.14 -8.02
CA ASP A 288 -5.63 21.74 -8.13
C ASP A 288 -5.24 21.17 -9.51
N GLY A 289 -5.41 19.87 -9.72
CA GLY A 289 -5.11 19.16 -10.95
C GLY A 289 -4.00 18.12 -10.84
N TYR A 290 -3.62 17.53 -11.97
CA TYR A 290 -2.62 16.47 -12.04
C TYR A 290 -1.28 16.86 -11.39
N LEU A 291 -0.87 18.12 -11.58
CA LEU A 291 0.34 18.66 -10.97
C LEU A 291 0.29 18.62 -9.44
N VAL A 292 -0.87 18.91 -8.86
CA VAL A 292 -1.05 18.98 -7.41
C VAL A 292 -1.10 17.59 -6.79
N ASP A 293 -1.78 16.63 -7.43
CA ASP A 293 -1.73 15.23 -7.00
C ASP A 293 -0.31 14.66 -7.08
N MET A 294 0.43 15.04 -8.12
CA MET A 294 1.83 14.69 -8.29
C MET A 294 2.73 15.31 -7.23
N PHE A 295 2.54 16.60 -6.94
CA PHE A 295 3.27 17.28 -5.89
C PHE A 295 2.97 16.66 -4.53
N SER A 296 1.71 16.38 -4.24
CA SER A 296 1.30 15.66 -3.04
C SER A 296 1.97 14.29 -2.95
N TYR A 297 2.11 13.57 -4.07
CA TYR A 297 2.87 12.32 -4.12
C TYR A 297 4.35 12.55 -3.76
N MET A 298 4.99 13.55 -4.36
CA MET A 298 6.39 13.87 -4.09
C MET A 298 6.61 14.28 -2.63
N GLU A 299 5.77 15.15 -2.07
CA GLU A 299 5.82 15.56 -0.67
C GLU A 299 5.78 14.35 0.26
N LYS A 300 4.83 13.43 0.04
CA LYS A 300 4.67 12.21 0.86
C LYS A 300 5.87 11.27 0.81
N HIS A 301 6.61 11.22 -0.31
CA HIS A 301 7.72 10.29 -0.54
C HIS A 301 9.11 10.90 -0.28
N THR A 302 9.20 12.21 -0.10
CA THR A 302 10.49 12.91 0.08
C THR A 302 10.53 13.77 1.33
N GLY A 303 9.38 14.11 1.91
CA GLY A 303 9.28 15.07 3.00
C GLY A 303 9.55 16.52 2.59
N ILE A 304 9.74 16.81 1.30
CA ILE A 304 9.73 18.19 0.81
C ILE A 304 8.31 18.76 0.91
N LYS A 305 8.21 20.08 1.00
CA LYS A 305 6.99 20.86 0.93
C LYS A 305 6.98 21.63 -0.37
N LEU A 306 5.89 21.59 -1.11
CA LEU A 306 5.68 22.30 -2.37
C LEU A 306 4.65 23.40 -2.13
N THR A 307 5.12 24.64 -2.05
CA THR A 307 4.28 25.79 -1.69
C THR A 307 3.93 26.60 -2.93
N TYR A 308 2.63 26.76 -3.17
CA TYR A 308 2.14 27.59 -4.26
C TYR A 308 2.30 29.09 -3.97
N VAL A 309 2.82 29.83 -4.94
CA VAL A 309 2.93 31.28 -4.96
C VAL A 309 2.04 31.83 -6.08
N PRO A 310 0.95 32.55 -5.76
CA PRO A 310 0.04 33.08 -6.75
C PRO A 310 0.68 34.18 -7.59
N LEU A 311 0.27 34.26 -8.87
CA LEU A 311 0.70 35.32 -9.77
C LEU A 311 0.09 36.67 -9.37
N LYS A 312 0.90 37.72 -9.50
CA LYS A 312 0.44 39.11 -9.46
C LYS A 312 0.09 39.54 -10.89
N SER A 313 -0.91 40.41 -11.04
CA SER A 313 -1.56 40.75 -12.31
C SER A 313 -0.64 41.35 -13.39
N ASP A 314 0.58 41.74 -13.03
CA ASP A 314 1.58 42.38 -13.90
C ASP A 314 2.80 41.50 -14.21
N ARG A 315 2.82 40.24 -13.77
CA ARG A 315 4.01 39.37 -13.90
C ARG A 315 3.69 37.99 -14.44
N SER A 316 4.61 37.45 -15.25
CA SER A 316 4.56 36.04 -15.65
C SER A 316 5.19 35.14 -14.58
N ALA A 317 4.82 33.86 -14.56
CA ALA A 317 5.44 32.89 -13.66
C ALA A 317 6.96 32.75 -13.89
N VAL A 318 7.41 32.88 -15.14
CA VAL A 318 8.84 32.83 -15.47
C VAL A 318 9.59 34.03 -14.88
N ASP A 319 8.95 35.21 -14.81
CA ASP A 319 9.58 36.37 -14.16
C ASP A 319 9.81 36.11 -12.66
N LEU A 320 8.98 35.29 -12.00
CA LEU A 320 9.17 34.91 -10.59
C LEU A 320 10.38 33.98 -10.40
N ILE A 321 10.75 33.20 -11.41
CA ILE A 321 12.00 32.42 -11.42
C ILE A 321 13.19 33.37 -11.49
N ASP A 322 13.12 34.37 -12.39
CA ASP A 322 14.20 35.34 -12.61
C ASP A 322 14.46 36.22 -11.38
N THR A 323 13.42 36.51 -10.56
CA THR A 323 13.57 37.25 -9.29
C THR A 323 13.85 36.36 -8.08
N GLY A 324 13.85 35.03 -8.23
CA GLY A 324 14.05 34.08 -7.13
C GLY A 324 12.88 34.01 -6.14
N GLU A 325 11.69 34.46 -6.53
CA GLU A 325 10.47 34.35 -5.71
C GLU A 325 9.88 32.94 -5.72
N VAL A 326 10.12 32.20 -6.80
CA VAL A 326 9.78 30.77 -6.92
C VAL A 326 10.98 29.99 -7.44
N ASP A 327 11.02 28.70 -7.10
CA ASP A 327 12.09 27.78 -7.49
C ASP A 327 11.77 27.04 -8.79
N VAL A 328 10.47 26.82 -9.04
CA VAL A 328 10.00 25.98 -10.15
C VAL A 328 8.68 26.48 -10.77
N VAL A 329 8.56 26.38 -12.09
CA VAL A 329 7.33 26.69 -12.83
C VAL A 329 7.05 25.58 -13.85
N PRO A 330 5.87 24.95 -13.85
CA PRO A 330 5.49 23.98 -14.88
C PRO A 330 5.22 24.74 -16.18
N VAL A 331 5.76 24.23 -17.28
CA VAL A 331 5.53 24.75 -18.62
C VAL A 331 5.24 23.61 -19.57
N VAL A 332 4.45 23.91 -20.60
CA VAL A 332 4.33 23.01 -21.73
C VAL A 332 5.54 23.22 -22.62
N LYS A 333 6.25 22.15 -22.96
CA LYS A 333 7.49 22.18 -23.74
C LYS A 333 7.34 22.90 -25.09
N SER A 334 6.20 22.72 -25.76
CA SER A 334 5.90 23.43 -27.02
C SER A 334 5.75 24.94 -26.84
N PHE A 335 5.60 25.44 -25.62
CA PHE A 335 5.52 26.87 -25.30
C PHE A 335 6.90 27.49 -25.03
N ILE A 336 7.96 26.69 -25.03
CA ILE A 336 9.34 27.16 -24.95
C ILE A 336 9.74 27.68 -26.34
N LYS A 337 9.27 28.88 -26.71
CA LYS A 337 9.69 29.57 -27.93
C LYS A 337 11.06 30.24 -27.79
N ASP A 338 11.51 30.44 -26.56
CA ASP A 338 12.65 31.27 -26.25
C ASP A 338 13.70 30.44 -25.51
N ASN A 339 14.86 30.26 -26.15
CA ASN A 339 16.00 29.56 -25.59
C ASN A 339 16.71 30.49 -24.59
N ARG A 340 15.98 30.98 -23.58
CA ARG A 340 16.52 31.87 -22.55
C ARG A 340 17.67 31.13 -21.87
N GLN A 341 18.89 31.59 -22.12
CA GLN A 341 20.13 30.89 -21.73
C GLN A 341 20.33 30.73 -20.21
N ASN A 342 19.43 31.31 -19.41
CA ASN A 342 19.47 31.40 -17.95
C ASN A 342 18.49 30.45 -17.24
N HIS A 343 17.74 29.63 -17.99
CA HIS A 343 16.83 28.64 -17.41
C HIS A 343 17.32 27.21 -17.63
N ALA A 344 17.01 26.35 -16.66
CA ALA A 344 17.16 24.92 -16.79
C ALA A 344 15.78 24.26 -16.85
N TYR A 345 15.69 23.18 -17.62
CA TYR A 345 14.46 22.41 -17.78
C TYR A 345 14.62 21.01 -17.19
N SER A 346 13.61 20.53 -16.48
CA SER A 346 13.51 19.12 -16.11
C SER A 346 13.22 18.25 -17.34
N ASN A 347 13.39 16.95 -17.19
CA ASN A 347 12.80 15.99 -18.10
C ASN A 347 11.26 16.17 -18.10
N PRO A 348 10.58 15.85 -19.20
CA PRO A 348 9.13 15.73 -19.20
C PRO A 348 8.67 14.77 -18.10
N PHE A 349 7.70 15.21 -17.31
CA PHE A 349 7.11 14.41 -16.24
C PHE A 349 5.64 14.08 -16.50
N PHE A 350 4.99 14.78 -17.45
CA PHE A 350 3.71 14.38 -18.03
C PHE A 350 3.72 14.56 -19.54
N SER A 351 3.06 13.63 -20.23
CA SER A 351 2.67 13.81 -21.62
C SER A 351 1.23 13.32 -21.84
N PHE A 352 0.51 14.04 -22.68
CA PHE A 352 -0.79 13.64 -23.21
C PHE A 352 -0.68 13.57 -24.71
N LYS A 353 -0.91 12.37 -25.25
CA LYS A 353 -0.90 12.11 -26.68
C LYS A 353 -2.32 12.22 -27.21
N PHE A 354 -2.52 13.11 -28.18
CA PHE A 354 -3.73 13.17 -28.98
C PHE A 354 -3.45 12.51 -30.32
N VAL A 355 -4.36 11.65 -30.76
CA VAL A 355 -4.30 10.93 -32.04
C VAL A 355 -5.43 11.44 -32.93
N ALA A 356 -5.16 11.51 -34.23
CA ALA A 356 -6.15 11.91 -35.20
C ALA A 356 -7.12 10.76 -35.52
N LEU A 357 -8.40 11.09 -35.65
CA LEU A 357 -9.42 10.26 -36.26
C LEU A 357 -9.82 10.84 -37.61
N TYR A 358 -9.99 9.92 -38.55
CA TYR A 358 -10.47 10.17 -39.90
C TYR A 358 -11.64 9.26 -40.21
N LYS A 359 -12.51 9.71 -41.10
CA LYS A 359 -13.59 8.87 -41.65
C LYS A 359 -13.05 7.85 -42.65
N GLU A 360 -12.07 8.26 -43.47
CA GLU A 360 -11.51 7.44 -44.54
C GLU A 360 -9.99 7.31 -44.35
N ALA A 361 -9.45 6.10 -44.52
CA ALA A 361 -8.00 5.85 -44.44
C ALA A 361 -7.21 6.67 -45.47
N ASN A 362 -7.83 7.00 -46.60
CA ASN A 362 -7.22 7.79 -47.68
C ASN A 362 -6.97 9.25 -47.28
N ASP A 363 -7.50 9.70 -46.14
CA ASP A 363 -7.27 11.04 -45.60
C ASP A 363 -6.09 11.12 -44.63
N PHE A 364 -5.43 9.99 -44.34
CA PHE A 364 -4.22 9.93 -43.53
C PHE A 364 -3.13 10.86 -44.08
N GLY A 365 -2.49 11.60 -43.18
CA GLY A 365 -1.41 12.54 -43.52
C GLY A 365 -1.82 13.75 -44.38
N LYS A 366 -3.10 13.94 -44.71
CA LYS A 366 -3.55 15.14 -45.42
C LYS A 366 -3.67 16.31 -44.44
N PRO A 367 -3.07 17.48 -44.75
CA PRO A 367 -3.24 18.66 -43.90
C PRO A 367 -4.71 19.12 -43.96
N ALA A 368 -5.34 19.21 -42.79
CA ALA A 368 -6.63 19.87 -42.62
C ALA A 368 -6.40 21.32 -42.18
N HIS A 369 -7.25 22.24 -42.64
CA HIS A 369 -7.24 23.59 -42.09
C HIS A 369 -7.69 23.56 -40.62
N GLU A 370 -7.27 24.54 -39.82
CA GLU A 370 -7.66 24.62 -38.40
C GLU A 370 -9.19 24.60 -38.24
N GLU A 371 -9.93 25.30 -39.11
CA GLU A 371 -11.40 25.38 -39.11
C GLU A 371 -12.09 24.03 -39.44
N GLU A 372 -11.36 23.13 -40.08
CA GLU A 372 -11.78 21.76 -40.42
C GLU A 372 -11.29 20.72 -39.40
N THR A 373 -10.65 21.18 -38.32
CA THR A 373 -10.12 20.34 -37.25
C THR A 373 -11.03 20.41 -36.03
N GLY A 374 -11.55 19.26 -35.63
CA GLY A 374 -12.27 19.08 -34.37
C GLY A 374 -11.34 18.55 -33.27
N VAL A 375 -11.62 18.93 -32.04
CA VAL A 375 -10.87 18.44 -30.86
C VAL A 375 -11.85 18.06 -29.78
N LEU A 376 -11.77 16.83 -29.29
CA LEU A 376 -12.51 16.41 -28.10
C LEU A 376 -11.85 17.03 -26.86
N PHE A 377 -12.45 18.09 -26.35
CA PHE A 377 -11.91 18.94 -25.29
C PHE A 377 -13.07 19.52 -24.47
N SER A 378 -12.85 19.83 -23.19
CA SER A 378 -13.90 20.46 -22.37
C SER A 378 -14.06 21.95 -22.69
N ASP A 379 -15.27 22.50 -22.49
CA ASP A 379 -15.65 23.87 -22.88
C ASP A 379 -15.54 24.91 -21.74
N SER A 380 -14.74 24.61 -20.71
CA SER A 380 -14.49 25.61 -19.67
C SER A 380 -13.63 26.78 -20.21
N LYS A 381 -13.76 27.96 -19.59
CA LYS A 381 -12.92 29.14 -19.91
C LYS A 381 -11.42 28.81 -19.83
N THR A 382 -11.06 28.04 -18.82
CA THR A 382 -9.72 27.50 -18.57
C THR A 382 -9.21 26.59 -19.69
N TYR A 383 -10.04 25.70 -20.22
CA TYR A 383 -9.64 24.75 -21.25
C TYR A 383 -9.39 25.37 -22.63
N ARG A 384 -10.04 26.51 -22.91
CA ARG A 384 -9.89 27.20 -24.21
C ARG A 384 -8.45 27.62 -24.48
N GLN A 385 -7.71 28.07 -23.47
CA GLN A 385 -6.33 28.52 -23.65
C GLN A 385 -5.41 27.38 -24.08
N ALA A 386 -5.47 26.23 -23.38
CA ALA A 386 -4.68 25.05 -23.74
C ALA A 386 -5.06 24.50 -25.13
N LYS A 387 -6.36 24.45 -25.46
CA LYS A 387 -6.86 24.06 -26.78
C LYS A 387 -6.33 24.98 -27.87
N THR A 388 -6.49 26.29 -27.72
CA THR A 388 -6.02 27.31 -28.67
C THR A 388 -4.53 27.13 -28.95
N MET A 389 -3.74 26.91 -27.91
CA MET A 389 -2.29 26.79 -28.04
C MET A 389 -1.86 25.50 -28.76
N LEU A 390 -2.57 24.39 -28.57
CA LEU A 390 -2.23 23.10 -29.16
C LEU A 390 -2.79 22.92 -30.58
N PHE A 391 -4.01 23.41 -30.82
CA PHE A 391 -4.79 23.09 -32.03
C PHE A 391 -5.24 24.34 -32.80
N GLY A 392 -4.80 25.53 -32.39
CA GLY A 392 -5.18 26.80 -33.00
C GLY A 392 -6.52 27.35 -32.50
N ASP A 393 -6.69 28.66 -32.61
CA ASP A 393 -7.92 29.36 -32.20
C ASP A 393 -9.14 28.89 -32.98
N LYS A 394 -8.94 28.54 -34.26
CA LYS A 394 -10.00 28.23 -35.21
C LYS A 394 -10.50 26.79 -35.16
N SER A 395 -9.82 25.90 -34.44
CA SER A 395 -10.30 24.52 -34.24
C SER A 395 -11.64 24.47 -33.51
N LYS A 396 -12.48 23.49 -33.84
CA LYS A 396 -13.78 23.31 -33.21
C LYS A 396 -13.64 22.45 -31.96
N THR A 397 -14.12 22.93 -30.82
CA THR A 397 -14.14 22.18 -29.56
C THR A 397 -15.40 21.33 -29.47
N TYR A 398 -15.25 20.07 -29.09
CA TYR A 398 -16.36 19.16 -28.80
C TYR A 398 -16.26 18.62 -27.38
N VAL A 399 -17.33 18.76 -26.60
CA VAL A 399 -17.44 18.17 -25.25
C VAL A 399 -18.06 16.78 -25.25
N SER A 400 -18.62 16.35 -26.39
CA SER A 400 -19.26 15.06 -26.59
C SER A 400 -18.64 14.37 -27.80
N ILE A 401 -18.36 13.07 -27.64
CA ILE A 401 -17.83 12.25 -28.73
C ILE A 401 -18.86 12.12 -29.86
N ASP A 402 -20.15 11.95 -29.53
CA ASP A 402 -21.21 11.77 -30.52
C ASP A 402 -21.33 12.99 -31.45
N ALA A 403 -21.26 14.20 -30.89
CA ALA A 403 -21.32 15.44 -31.65
C ALA A 403 -20.10 15.59 -32.58
N MET A 404 -18.92 15.19 -32.10
CA MET A 404 -17.69 15.23 -32.90
C MET A 404 -17.75 14.23 -34.06
N LEU A 405 -18.22 13.01 -33.80
CA LEU A 405 -18.35 11.96 -34.81
C LEU A 405 -19.44 12.30 -35.84
N GLU A 406 -20.54 12.93 -35.42
CA GLU A 406 -21.58 13.43 -36.32
C GLU A 406 -21.03 14.47 -37.30
N ASP A 407 -20.26 15.45 -36.82
CA ASP A 407 -19.64 16.47 -37.66
C ASP A 407 -18.53 15.89 -38.56
N LEU A 408 -17.81 14.87 -38.10
CA LEU A 408 -16.86 14.13 -38.92
C LEU A 408 -17.57 13.36 -40.05
N ASN A 409 -18.73 12.76 -39.76
CA ASN A 409 -19.54 12.05 -40.75
C ASN A 409 -20.12 12.97 -41.83
N LYS A 410 -20.57 14.16 -41.41
CA LYS A 410 -21.09 15.22 -42.29
C LYS A 410 -19.99 15.99 -43.02
N SER A 411 -18.71 15.66 -42.79
CA SER A 411 -17.55 16.38 -43.34
C SER A 411 -17.52 17.87 -42.97
N VAL A 412 -18.14 18.24 -41.84
CA VAL A 412 -18.06 19.57 -41.20
C VAL A 412 -16.69 19.78 -40.58
N ILE A 413 -16.08 18.68 -40.12
CA ILE A 413 -14.66 18.54 -39.85
C ILE A 413 -14.12 17.39 -40.70
N LYS A 414 -12.86 17.47 -41.09
CA LYS A 414 -12.16 16.39 -41.83
C LYS A 414 -11.26 15.57 -40.93
N LYS A 415 -10.86 16.16 -39.80
CA LYS A 415 -9.95 15.58 -38.83
C LYS A 415 -10.44 15.86 -37.42
N ALA A 416 -10.40 14.85 -36.56
CA ALA A 416 -10.74 15.01 -35.15
C ALA A 416 -9.58 14.53 -34.27
N TYR A 417 -9.18 15.28 -33.25
CA TYR A 417 -8.19 14.84 -32.26
C TYR A 417 -8.87 14.35 -30.98
N ILE A 418 -8.50 13.14 -30.55
CA ILE A 418 -8.89 12.56 -29.27
C ILE A 418 -7.64 12.15 -28.48
N ARG A 419 -7.72 12.13 -27.15
CA ARG A 419 -6.65 11.53 -26.33
C ARG A 419 -6.54 10.03 -26.64
N ASP A 420 -5.33 9.54 -26.88
CA ASP A 420 -5.06 8.14 -27.24
C ASP A 420 -5.63 7.16 -26.22
N GLY A 421 -5.44 7.45 -24.92
CA GLY A 421 -5.99 6.65 -23.82
C GLY A 421 -7.52 6.62 -23.73
N LEU A 422 -8.22 7.51 -24.43
CA LEU A 422 -9.70 7.53 -24.50
C LEU A 422 -10.25 6.83 -25.74
N VAL A 423 -9.45 6.53 -26.76
CA VAL A 423 -9.92 5.91 -28.02
C VAL A 423 -10.70 4.62 -27.75
N GLY A 424 -10.17 3.75 -26.88
CA GLY A 424 -10.79 2.46 -26.55
C GLY A 424 -12.12 2.58 -25.80
N TYR A 425 -12.30 3.66 -25.03
CA TYR A 425 -13.49 3.91 -24.22
C TYR A 425 -14.53 4.76 -24.93
N SER A 426 -14.08 5.73 -25.74
CA SER A 426 -14.93 6.71 -26.41
C SER A 426 -15.51 6.21 -27.72
N LEU A 427 -14.89 5.22 -28.36
CA LEU A 427 -15.44 4.58 -29.56
C LEU A 427 -16.02 3.22 -29.20
N THR A 428 -17.22 2.92 -29.65
CA THR A 428 -17.77 1.56 -29.62
C THR A 428 -17.03 0.64 -30.60
N GLN A 429 -17.23 -0.68 -30.47
CA GLN A 429 -16.69 -1.65 -31.43
C GLN A 429 -17.15 -1.39 -32.88
N GLN A 430 -18.36 -0.86 -33.07
CA GLN A 430 -18.89 -0.55 -34.39
C GLN A 430 -18.26 0.73 -34.96
N GLU A 431 -18.08 1.76 -34.14
CA GLU A 431 -17.42 3.01 -34.55
C GLU A 431 -15.94 2.80 -34.85
N ARG A 432 -15.25 1.92 -34.11
CA ARG A 432 -13.86 1.52 -34.42
C ARG A 432 -13.68 0.88 -35.79
N ASN A 433 -14.75 0.36 -36.39
CA ASN A 433 -14.72 -0.19 -37.75
C ASN A 433 -15.07 0.87 -38.82
N GLN A 434 -15.62 2.02 -38.41
CA GLN A 434 -16.05 3.11 -39.30
C GLN A 434 -15.07 4.27 -39.35
N TYR A 435 -14.25 4.44 -38.31
CA TYR A 435 -13.24 5.49 -38.24
C TYR A 435 -11.85 4.89 -38.18
N PHE A 436 -10.91 5.59 -38.80
CA PHE A 436 -9.51 5.22 -38.83
C PHE A 436 -8.73 6.11 -37.87
N VAL A 437 -8.02 5.48 -36.93
CA VAL A 437 -7.18 6.16 -35.95
C VAL A 437 -5.76 6.21 -36.49
N ASP A 438 -5.28 7.41 -36.81
CA ASP A 438 -3.90 7.65 -37.21
C ASP A 438 -3.07 7.94 -35.96
N ARG A 439 -2.21 6.99 -35.59
CA ARG A 439 -1.31 7.12 -34.43
C ARG A 439 0.03 7.77 -34.75
N ASP A 440 0.23 8.15 -36.02
CA ASP A 440 1.39 8.89 -36.50
C ASP A 440 1.06 10.39 -36.61
N ASP A 441 -0.15 10.77 -37.02
CA ASP A 441 -0.67 12.15 -36.89
C ASP A 441 -1.10 12.45 -35.45
N THR A 442 -0.17 13.05 -34.71
CA THR A 442 -0.31 13.22 -33.26
C THR A 442 0.02 14.63 -32.81
N VAL A 443 -0.68 15.06 -31.78
CA VAL A 443 -0.36 16.29 -31.04
C VAL A 443 -0.03 15.90 -29.61
N GLU A 444 1.19 16.21 -29.18
CA GLU A 444 1.65 15.92 -27.84
C GLU A 444 1.68 17.18 -26.98
N LEU A 445 0.96 17.11 -25.86
CA LEU A 445 1.10 18.06 -24.78
C LEU A 445 2.14 17.49 -23.80
N ILE A 446 3.33 18.08 -23.79
CA ILE A 446 4.44 17.64 -22.95
C ILE A 446 4.68 18.70 -21.88
N ILE A 447 4.65 18.31 -20.60
CA ILE A 447 4.85 19.23 -19.46
C ILE A 447 6.22 18.97 -18.83
N SER A 448 6.98 20.04 -18.65
CA SER A 448 8.31 20.07 -18.04
C SER A 448 8.39 21.21 -17.01
N MET A 449 9.35 21.15 -16.10
CA MET A 449 9.58 22.20 -15.13
C MET A 449 10.66 23.16 -15.62
N VAL A 450 10.44 24.45 -15.45
CA VAL A 450 11.42 25.53 -15.60
C VAL A 450 11.97 25.90 -14.25
N LEU A 451 13.29 26.01 -14.17
CA LEU A 451 14.03 26.39 -12.97
C LEU A 451 15.12 27.40 -13.35
N GLY A 452 15.62 28.15 -12.36
CA GLY A 452 16.87 28.90 -12.52
C GLY A 452 18.03 27.96 -12.88
N LYS A 453 18.93 28.38 -13.78
CA LYS A 453 20.04 27.53 -14.27
C LYS A 453 20.94 26.97 -13.16
N ASP A 454 21.05 27.69 -12.05
CA ASP A 454 21.89 27.31 -10.92
C ASP A 454 21.21 26.29 -9.99
N ASN A 455 19.89 26.08 -10.12
CA ASN A 455 19.10 25.12 -9.32
C ASN A 455 19.24 23.68 -9.84
N LYS A 456 20.48 23.20 -9.98
CA LYS A 456 20.79 21.87 -10.53
C LYS A 456 20.25 20.73 -9.67
N ASP A 457 20.25 20.89 -8.35
CA ASP A 457 19.83 19.82 -7.43
C ASP A 457 18.31 19.65 -7.43
N ILE A 458 17.56 20.75 -7.42
CA ILE A 458 16.09 20.71 -7.58
C ILE A 458 15.73 20.07 -8.92
N LYS A 459 16.41 20.45 -10.02
CA LYS A 459 16.21 19.82 -11.33
C LYS A 459 16.47 18.31 -11.29
N LYS A 460 17.57 17.86 -10.67
CA LYS A 460 17.88 16.44 -10.54
C LYS A 460 16.84 15.71 -9.70
N LEU A 461 16.37 16.33 -8.61
CA LEU A 461 15.33 15.77 -7.75
C LEU A 461 14.03 15.52 -8.54
N PHE A 462 13.54 16.52 -9.28
CA PHE A 462 12.36 16.34 -10.15
C PHE A 462 12.57 15.27 -11.20
N ASN A 463 13.75 15.19 -11.81
CA ASN A 463 14.05 14.16 -12.82
C ASN A 463 14.00 12.75 -12.24
N ILE A 464 14.66 12.51 -11.11
CA ILE A 464 14.71 11.20 -10.46
C ILE A 464 13.31 10.81 -9.96
N MET A 465 12.62 11.76 -9.31
CA MET A 465 11.27 11.53 -8.82
C MET A 465 10.33 11.16 -9.95
N SER A 466 10.32 11.91 -11.05
CA SER A 466 9.46 11.63 -12.21
C SER A 466 9.73 10.25 -12.82
N SER A 467 10.99 9.79 -12.83
CA SER A 467 11.34 8.45 -13.34
C SER A 467 10.97 7.30 -12.40
N ASN A 468 10.76 7.57 -11.11
CA ASN A 468 10.46 6.57 -10.09
C ASN A 468 8.96 6.33 -9.89
N ILE A 469 8.08 7.11 -10.52
CA ILE A 469 6.63 6.97 -10.34
C ILE A 469 6.12 5.87 -11.25
N ASP A 470 5.37 4.94 -10.65
CA ASP A 470 4.73 3.87 -11.38
C ASP A 470 3.79 4.42 -12.46
N HIS A 471 3.86 3.82 -13.65
CA HIS A 471 3.02 4.14 -14.78
C HIS A 471 1.53 4.00 -14.43
N GLU A 472 1.16 3.01 -13.61
CA GLU A 472 -0.23 2.83 -13.17
C GLU A 472 -0.70 4.00 -12.30
N LYS A 473 0.15 4.49 -11.38
CA LYS A 473 -0.16 5.67 -10.57
C LYS A 473 -0.31 6.92 -11.42
N VAL A 474 0.57 7.10 -12.42
CA VAL A 474 0.46 8.21 -13.38
C VAL A 474 -0.87 8.13 -14.14
N GLU A 475 -1.29 6.96 -14.60
CA GLU A 475 -2.58 6.79 -15.28
C GLU A 475 -3.78 7.02 -14.33
N ASN A 476 -3.69 6.59 -13.07
CA ASN A 476 -4.72 6.87 -12.06
C ASN A 476 -4.88 8.36 -11.78
N PHE A 477 -3.78 9.12 -11.74
CA PHE A 477 -3.87 10.58 -11.69
C PHE A 477 -4.61 11.10 -12.92
N LYS A 478 -4.26 10.62 -14.13
CA LYS A 478 -4.87 11.04 -15.40
C LYS A 478 -6.38 10.79 -15.46
N THR A 479 -6.86 9.63 -15.00
CA THR A 479 -8.29 9.25 -15.08
C THR A 479 -9.18 10.05 -14.14
N LYS A 480 -8.69 10.45 -12.95
CA LYS A 480 -9.45 11.24 -11.96
C LYS A 480 -10.03 12.55 -12.50
N TYR A 481 -9.31 13.22 -13.41
CA TYR A 481 -9.72 14.51 -13.96
C TYR A 481 -10.15 14.44 -15.42
N THR A 482 -10.66 13.29 -15.85
CA THR A 482 -11.27 13.15 -17.17
C THR A 482 -12.63 13.85 -17.15
N PRO A 483 -12.81 15.01 -17.82
CA PRO A 483 -13.97 15.87 -17.64
C PRO A 483 -15.25 15.33 -18.28
N PHE A 484 -15.16 14.20 -19.00
CA PHE A 484 -16.33 13.55 -19.55
C PHE A 484 -16.98 12.78 -18.42
N SER A 485 -18.20 13.18 -18.04
CA SER A 485 -19.07 12.29 -17.30
C SER A 485 -19.17 11.00 -18.10
N LEU A 486 -18.46 9.97 -17.65
CA LEU A 486 -18.71 8.58 -18.03
C LEU A 486 -20.09 8.26 -17.46
N THR A 487 -21.14 8.82 -18.05
CA THR A 487 -22.46 8.25 -17.94
C THR A 487 -22.31 6.89 -18.58
N TYR A 488 -22.25 5.86 -17.74
CA TYR A 488 -22.59 4.50 -18.13
C TYR A 488 -24.00 4.57 -18.71
N GLY A 489 -24.10 4.95 -19.97
CA GLY A 489 -25.33 4.95 -20.73
C GLY A 489 -25.63 3.50 -20.98
N TYR A 490 -26.41 2.88 -20.10
CA TYR A 490 -26.99 1.60 -20.44
C TYR A 490 -27.76 1.79 -21.75
N ASP A 491 -27.51 0.91 -22.71
CA ASP A 491 -28.27 0.88 -23.94
C ASP A 491 -29.77 0.81 -23.58
N LYS A 492 -30.52 1.86 -23.92
CA LYS A 492 -31.95 1.96 -23.60
C LYS A 492 -32.73 0.74 -24.08
N GLN A 493 -32.32 0.10 -25.16
CA GLN A 493 -32.93 -1.13 -25.64
C GLN A 493 -32.65 -2.30 -24.68
N VAL A 494 -31.40 -2.48 -24.26
CA VAL A 494 -31.01 -3.54 -23.32
C VAL A 494 -31.62 -3.32 -21.93
N THR A 495 -31.64 -2.09 -21.42
CA THR A 495 -32.26 -1.77 -20.12
C THR A 495 -33.76 -2.05 -20.15
N ASN A 496 -34.46 -1.67 -21.22
CA ASN A 496 -35.88 -1.96 -21.37
C ASN A 496 -36.13 -3.48 -21.42
N ILE A 497 -35.29 -4.25 -22.10
CA ILE A 497 -35.40 -5.72 -22.14
C ILE A 497 -35.21 -6.32 -20.74
N ILE A 498 -34.17 -5.92 -20.01
CA ILE A 498 -33.90 -6.39 -18.64
C ILE A 498 -35.04 -6.02 -17.69
N PHE A 499 -35.58 -4.80 -17.79
CA PHE A 499 -36.69 -4.35 -16.96
C PHE A 499 -37.98 -5.14 -17.24
N VAL A 500 -38.27 -5.43 -18.50
CA VAL A 500 -39.43 -6.27 -18.90
C VAL A 500 -39.25 -7.70 -18.37
N LEU A 501 -38.07 -8.30 -18.54
CA LEU A 501 -37.78 -9.65 -18.04
C LEU A 501 -37.84 -9.72 -16.51
N GLY A 502 -37.30 -8.72 -15.81
CA GLY A 502 -37.39 -8.61 -14.36
C GLY A 502 -38.83 -8.48 -13.88
N SER A 503 -39.65 -7.68 -14.56
CA SER A 503 -41.07 -7.51 -14.24
C SER A 503 -41.87 -8.80 -14.42
N ILE A 504 -41.59 -9.58 -15.47
CA ILE A 504 -42.20 -10.90 -15.69
C ILE A 504 -41.82 -11.87 -14.57
N LEU A 505 -40.55 -11.89 -14.15
CA LEU A 505 -40.06 -12.76 -13.09
C LEU A 505 -40.70 -12.44 -11.74
N VAL A 506 -40.87 -11.16 -11.42
CA VAL A 506 -41.58 -10.70 -10.21
C VAL A 506 -43.06 -11.11 -10.26
N MET A 507 -43.74 -10.95 -11.39
CA MET A 507 -45.13 -11.41 -11.53
C MET A 507 -45.27 -12.93 -11.36
N LEU A 508 -44.33 -13.72 -11.89
CA LEU A 508 -44.28 -15.17 -11.70
C LEU A 508 -44.09 -15.54 -10.21
N LEU A 509 -43.19 -14.86 -9.50
CA LEU A 509 -42.98 -15.07 -8.07
C LEU A 509 -44.24 -14.74 -7.26
N ILE A 510 -44.89 -13.61 -7.54
CA ILE A 510 -46.16 -13.22 -6.89
C ILE A 510 -47.23 -14.27 -7.17
N TYR A 511 -47.33 -14.79 -8.39
CA TYR A 511 -48.29 -15.83 -8.76
C TYR A 511 -48.05 -17.13 -7.98
N VAL A 512 -46.80 -17.59 -7.88
CA VAL A 512 -46.43 -18.78 -7.10
C VAL A 512 -46.76 -18.61 -5.61
N ILE A 513 -46.44 -17.44 -5.03
CA ILE A 513 -46.79 -17.11 -3.65
C ILE A 513 -48.31 -17.16 -3.45
N ARG A 514 -49.08 -16.62 -4.39
CA ARG A 514 -50.55 -16.63 -4.32
C ARG A 514 -51.11 -18.05 -4.35
N LEU A 515 -50.55 -18.92 -5.20
CA LEU A 515 -50.91 -20.34 -5.27
C LEU A 515 -50.60 -21.05 -3.95
N ARG A 516 -49.41 -20.83 -3.38
CA ARG A 516 -49.02 -21.41 -2.08
C ARG A 516 -49.96 -20.96 -0.96
N TYR A 517 -50.28 -19.66 -0.90
CA TYR A 517 -51.19 -19.11 0.09
C TYR A 517 -52.60 -19.72 -0.02
N LYS A 518 -53.13 -19.88 -1.25
CA LYS A 518 -54.43 -20.51 -1.47
C LYS A 518 -54.43 -21.97 -1.00
N THR A 519 -53.40 -22.74 -1.34
CA THR A 519 -53.27 -24.14 -0.91
C THR A 519 -53.17 -24.27 0.61
N LEU A 520 -52.39 -23.40 1.25
CA LEU A 520 -52.27 -23.34 2.72
C LEU A 520 -53.61 -23.03 3.39
N LYS A 521 -54.35 -22.03 2.89
CA LYS A 521 -55.65 -21.65 3.42
C LYS A 521 -56.66 -22.80 3.35
N ILE A 522 -56.72 -23.51 2.22
CA ILE A 522 -57.59 -24.68 2.05
C ILE A 522 -57.21 -25.79 3.05
N LYS A 523 -55.92 -26.02 3.24
CA LYS A 523 -55.43 -27.06 4.17
C LYS A 523 -55.78 -26.76 5.63
N VAL A 524 -55.68 -25.50 6.04
CA VAL A 524 -56.05 -25.05 7.39
C VAL A 524 -57.55 -25.18 7.63
N GLN A 525 -58.38 -24.72 6.69
CA GLN A 525 -59.84 -24.83 6.80
C GLN A 525 -60.29 -26.29 6.94
N TYR A 526 -59.70 -27.20 6.18
CA TYR A 526 -59.99 -28.62 6.28
C TYR A 526 -59.62 -29.21 7.66
N GLN A 527 -58.51 -28.78 8.25
CA GLN A 527 -58.11 -29.21 9.59
C GLN A 527 -59.04 -28.67 10.69
N GLU A 528 -59.47 -27.41 10.57
CA GLU A 528 -60.42 -26.79 11.51
C GLU A 528 -61.79 -27.51 11.48
N GLU A 529 -62.32 -27.81 10.30
CA GLU A 529 -63.57 -28.57 10.17
C GLU A 529 -63.45 -29.98 10.77
N THR A 530 -62.31 -30.64 10.57
CA THR A 530 -62.06 -31.98 11.13
C THR A 530 -61.98 -31.93 12.66
N ALA A 531 -61.27 -30.94 13.22
CA ALA A 531 -61.15 -30.76 14.66
C ALA A 531 -62.50 -30.41 15.32
N GLN A 532 -63.33 -29.59 14.67
CA GLN A 532 -64.69 -29.30 15.15
C GLN A 532 -65.59 -30.53 15.16
N LYS A 533 -65.52 -31.37 14.12
CA LYS A 533 -66.26 -32.65 14.11
C LYS A 533 -65.81 -33.56 15.25
N THR A 534 -64.50 -33.72 15.44
CA THR A 534 -63.97 -34.54 16.55
C THR A 534 -64.42 -34.01 17.92
N LYS A 535 -64.44 -32.69 18.13
CA LYS A 535 -64.97 -32.11 19.36
C LYS A 535 -66.46 -32.41 19.54
N THR A 536 -67.24 -32.28 18.46
CA THR A 536 -68.69 -32.59 18.49
C THR A 536 -68.94 -34.05 18.82
N ASP A 537 -68.13 -34.96 18.28
CA ASP A 537 -68.21 -36.39 18.56
C ASP A 537 -67.85 -36.70 20.03
N ILE A 538 -66.81 -36.06 20.57
CA ILE A 538 -66.44 -36.17 22.00
C ILE A 538 -67.54 -35.63 22.89
N ASP A 539 -68.08 -34.44 22.61
CA ASP A 539 -69.16 -33.84 23.39
C ASP A 539 -70.43 -34.71 23.35
N PHE A 540 -70.73 -35.32 22.19
CA PHE A 540 -71.81 -36.30 22.07
C PHE A 540 -71.56 -37.52 22.96
N LEU A 541 -70.36 -38.11 22.89
CA LEU A 541 -70.00 -39.26 23.73
C LEU A 541 -70.09 -38.92 25.22
N GLN A 542 -69.60 -37.75 25.64
CA GLN A 542 -69.71 -37.31 27.03
C GLN A 542 -71.18 -37.15 27.47
N ASN A 543 -72.04 -36.54 26.64
CA ASN A 543 -73.48 -36.43 26.92
C ASN A 543 -74.16 -37.81 27.03
N VAL A 544 -73.74 -38.78 26.20
CA VAL A 544 -74.24 -40.16 26.29
C VAL A 544 -73.82 -40.79 27.62
N ILE A 545 -72.56 -40.62 28.04
CA ILE A 545 -72.05 -41.15 29.31
C ILE A 545 -72.79 -40.49 30.49
N ASP A 546 -73.01 -39.18 30.45
CA ASP A 546 -73.72 -38.43 31.49
C ASP A 546 -75.19 -38.86 31.65
N ALA A 547 -75.82 -39.35 30.58
CA ALA A 547 -77.20 -39.84 30.61
C ALA A 547 -77.35 -41.27 31.16
N ILE A 548 -76.26 -42.03 31.35
CA ILE A 548 -76.33 -43.40 31.89
C ILE A 548 -76.63 -43.31 33.40
N PRO A 549 -77.75 -43.91 33.88
CA PRO A 549 -78.04 -43.97 35.30
C PRO A 549 -77.06 -44.92 36.01
N GLY A 550 -75.98 -44.35 36.53
CA GLY A 550 -74.90 -45.07 37.22
C GLY A 550 -73.55 -44.36 37.07
N ALA A 551 -72.60 -44.75 37.91
CA ALA A 551 -71.23 -44.26 37.87
C ALA A 551 -70.46 -44.92 36.71
N VAL A 552 -70.05 -44.13 35.70
CA VAL A 552 -69.32 -44.59 34.51
C VAL A 552 -68.00 -43.83 34.37
N ARG A 553 -66.91 -44.58 34.15
CA ARG A 553 -65.58 -44.05 33.85
C ARG A 553 -64.90 -44.93 32.80
N ILE A 554 -64.39 -44.31 31.74
CA ILE A 554 -63.75 -44.96 30.61
C ILE A 554 -62.26 -44.66 30.64
N TYR A 555 -61.43 -45.69 30.46
CA TYR A 555 -59.96 -45.59 30.48
C TYR A 555 -59.37 -45.89 29.10
N ASN A 556 -58.23 -45.28 28.79
CA ASN A 556 -57.44 -45.65 27.61
C ASN A 556 -56.59 -46.91 27.88
N GLU A 557 -55.89 -47.39 26.86
CA GLU A 557 -54.96 -48.54 26.93
C GLU A 557 -53.85 -48.38 27.99
N SER A 558 -53.54 -47.15 28.39
CA SER A 558 -52.55 -46.83 29.43
C SER A 558 -53.17 -46.67 30.82
N LEU A 559 -54.43 -47.11 31.02
CA LEU A 559 -55.19 -47.03 32.28
C LEU A 559 -55.39 -45.60 32.80
N GLN A 560 -55.35 -44.59 31.92
CA GLN A 560 -55.72 -43.22 32.28
C GLN A 560 -57.18 -42.94 31.93
N PRO A 561 -57.94 -42.25 32.80
CA PRO A 561 -59.33 -41.93 32.52
C PRO A 561 -59.44 -40.93 31.37
N VAL A 562 -60.26 -41.25 30.36
CA VAL A 562 -60.49 -40.42 29.17
C VAL A 562 -61.84 -39.69 29.25
N MET A 563 -62.87 -40.34 29.81
CA MET A 563 -64.21 -39.76 30.01
C MET A 563 -64.88 -40.33 31.26
N SER A 564 -65.71 -39.53 31.95
CA SER A 564 -66.46 -39.98 33.13
C SER A 564 -67.68 -39.08 33.38
N ASN A 565 -68.79 -39.66 33.87
CA ASN A 565 -69.95 -38.91 34.35
C ASN A 565 -69.95 -38.68 35.87
N ILE A 566 -68.83 -39.00 36.55
CA ILE A 566 -68.69 -38.91 38.00
C ILE A 566 -67.80 -37.71 38.32
N GLY A 567 -68.33 -36.75 39.09
CA GLY A 567 -67.56 -35.63 39.64
C GLY A 567 -66.55 -36.08 40.70
N GLU A 568 -65.61 -35.20 41.08
CA GLU A 568 -64.62 -35.47 42.13
C GLU A 568 -65.24 -35.46 43.54
N ASP A 569 -66.10 -36.42 43.84
CA ASP A 569 -66.60 -36.66 45.20
C ASP A 569 -65.62 -37.55 45.96
N ASP A 570 -64.96 -36.98 46.98
CA ASP A 570 -63.91 -37.64 47.78
C ASP A 570 -64.40 -38.92 48.48
N SER A 571 -65.71 -39.04 48.75
CA SER A 571 -66.28 -40.24 49.36
C SER A 571 -66.39 -41.43 48.39
N LEU A 572 -66.48 -41.15 47.08
CA LEU A 572 -66.47 -42.15 46.01
C LEU A 572 -65.05 -42.46 45.52
N LYS A 573 -64.09 -41.53 45.64
CA LYS A 573 -62.68 -41.74 45.27
C LYS A 573 -62.05 -42.91 46.03
N ASP A 574 -62.21 -42.97 47.35
CA ASP A 574 -61.64 -44.06 48.16
C ASP A 574 -62.26 -45.43 47.81
N LEU A 575 -63.56 -45.44 47.44
CA LEU A 575 -64.26 -46.64 47.04
C LEU A 575 -63.81 -47.11 45.64
N ILE A 576 -63.72 -46.19 44.68
CA ILE A 576 -63.24 -46.46 43.32
C ILE A 576 -61.77 -46.89 43.36
N HIS A 577 -60.94 -46.27 44.18
CA HIS A 577 -59.53 -46.65 44.30
C HIS A 577 -59.36 -48.04 44.94
N LYS A 578 -60.18 -48.39 45.93
CA LYS A 578 -60.24 -49.76 46.48
C LYS A 578 -60.68 -50.77 45.42
N ILE A 579 -61.68 -50.43 44.61
CA ILE A 579 -62.16 -51.27 43.49
C ILE A 579 -61.03 -51.45 42.47
N GLU A 580 -60.39 -50.37 41.99
CA GLU A 580 -59.25 -50.36 41.06
C GLU A 580 -58.04 -51.16 41.55
N SER A 581 -57.82 -51.22 42.86
CA SER A 581 -56.73 -51.97 43.50
C SER A 581 -57.02 -53.45 43.76
N SER A 582 -58.23 -53.93 43.47
CA SER A 582 -58.58 -55.34 43.69
C SER A 582 -57.98 -56.22 42.60
N ASP A 583 -57.38 -57.36 43.00
CA ASP A 583 -56.75 -58.33 42.08
C ASP A 583 -57.75 -58.88 41.03
N GLU A 584 -59.06 -58.79 41.30
CA GLU A 584 -60.11 -59.23 40.37
C GLU A 584 -60.23 -58.34 39.12
N ILE A 585 -59.96 -57.02 39.23
CA ILE A 585 -60.03 -56.10 38.08
C ILE A 585 -58.82 -56.27 37.16
N ALA A 586 -57.64 -56.45 37.74
CA ALA A 586 -56.42 -56.72 36.99
C ALA A 586 -56.53 -58.02 36.18
N PHE A 587 -57.19 -59.05 36.73
CA PHE A 587 -57.40 -60.33 36.04
C PHE A 587 -58.41 -60.25 34.89
N VAL A 588 -59.50 -59.48 35.04
CA VAL A 588 -60.53 -59.36 34.00
C VAL A 588 -60.04 -58.55 32.79
N LEU A 589 -59.29 -57.46 33.01
CA LEU A 589 -58.75 -56.60 31.95
C LEU A 589 -57.66 -57.30 31.10
N GLN A 590 -56.90 -58.26 31.65
CA GLN A 590 -55.94 -59.06 30.88
C GLN A 590 -56.61 -60.12 29.98
N SER A 591 -57.84 -60.53 30.26
CA SER A 591 -58.49 -61.65 29.58
C SER A 591 -59.23 -61.29 28.27
N GLY A 592 -59.35 -59.99 27.94
CA GLY A 592 -59.92 -59.50 26.68
C GLY A 592 -61.39 -59.85 26.40
N GLN A 593 -62.13 -60.37 27.39
CA GLN A 593 -63.54 -60.71 27.27
C GLN A 593 -64.42 -59.72 28.03
N THR A 594 -65.57 -59.35 27.45
CA THR A 594 -66.57 -58.56 28.18
C THR A 594 -67.16 -59.41 29.30
N LYS A 595 -66.89 -59.03 30.55
CA LYS A 595 -67.39 -59.74 31.74
C LYS A 595 -68.15 -58.81 32.67
N TRP A 596 -69.23 -59.34 33.23
CA TRP A 596 -70.01 -58.70 34.28
C TRP A 596 -69.51 -59.22 35.62
N GLY A 597 -69.09 -58.32 36.50
CA GLY A 597 -68.69 -58.64 37.87
C GLY A 597 -69.59 -57.92 38.87
N GLU A 598 -70.00 -58.62 39.92
CA GLU A 598 -70.67 -58.00 41.07
C GLU A 598 -69.68 -57.90 42.22
N ILE A 599 -69.36 -56.68 42.64
CA ILE A 599 -68.53 -56.42 43.82
C ILE A 599 -69.45 -55.91 44.91
N THR A 600 -69.49 -56.62 46.05
CA THR A 600 -70.26 -56.16 47.20
C THR A 600 -69.33 -55.41 48.14
N LEU A 601 -69.54 -54.10 48.29
CA LEU A 601 -68.78 -53.22 49.16
C LEU A 601 -69.76 -52.44 50.03
N ASP A 602 -69.51 -52.39 51.34
CA ASP A 602 -70.31 -51.69 52.35
C ASP A 602 -71.82 -51.99 52.26
N ASN A 603 -72.17 -53.28 52.22
CA ASN A 603 -73.54 -53.78 52.11
C ASN A 603 -74.32 -53.29 50.86
N ARG A 604 -73.64 -52.83 49.81
CA ARG A 604 -74.23 -52.53 48.50
C ARG A 604 -73.56 -53.36 47.41
N VAL A 605 -74.36 -53.94 46.52
CA VAL A 605 -73.88 -54.73 45.38
C VAL A 605 -73.67 -53.78 44.20
N TRP A 606 -72.43 -53.71 43.72
CA TRP A 606 -72.02 -52.91 42.57
C TRP A 606 -71.82 -53.81 41.37
N ARG A 607 -72.54 -53.53 40.27
CA ARG A 607 -72.39 -54.26 39.00
C ARG A 607 -71.42 -53.50 38.10
N CYS A 608 -70.28 -54.09 37.83
CA CYS A 608 -69.25 -53.53 36.95
C CYS A 608 -69.24 -54.29 35.63
N ILE A 609 -69.16 -53.56 34.51
CA ILE A 609 -68.98 -54.11 33.17
C ILE A 609 -67.57 -53.77 32.73
N TYR A 610 -66.77 -54.79 32.49
CA TYR A 610 -65.44 -54.61 31.93
C TYR A 610 -65.49 -55.00 30.47
N THR A 611 -65.13 -54.10 29.58
CA THR A 611 -65.01 -54.37 28.15
C THR A 611 -63.74 -53.73 27.62
N GLN A 612 -63.01 -54.46 26.77
CA GLN A 612 -61.83 -53.94 26.12
C GLN A 612 -62.29 -53.21 24.85
N SER A 613 -62.14 -51.89 24.81
CA SER A 613 -62.32 -51.14 23.56
C SER A 613 -61.13 -51.43 22.65
N THR A 614 -61.36 -51.99 21.48
CA THR A 614 -60.41 -51.93 20.35
C THR A 614 -60.34 -50.53 19.77
#